data_AF-A0A7J6AZP3-F1
#
_entry.id   AF-A0A7J6AZP3-F1
#
_cell.length_a   1.000
_cell.length_b   1.000
_cell.length_c   1.000
_cell.angle_alpha   90.00
_cell.angle_beta   90.00
_cell.angle_gamma   90.00
#
_symmetry.space_group_name_H-M   'P 1'
#
loop_
_entity.id
_entity.type
_entity.pdbx_description
1 polymer ?
#
loop_
_entity_poly.entity_id
_entity_poly.type
_entity_poly.pdbx_seq_one_letter_code
_entity_poly.pdbx_strand_id
1 'polypeptide(L)'
;MILRLVGESPLLPAIFEVIAEHQSNILGGAMQNAIAILANLIALKDTDFHLFYQQGVIELVCGVFMEAAALYLEKEERCRVKSCCALLLSLLDIIHCLLKHLSAVVRLALQSNSEEDNEAAEKLLLINKPLTDLINLLIQMLPCGDAEVYEDASQCVSLLTQLYDGDAADHLTPKDLLSLACSIQLHTEPRQQRLLLHVLKRLIGAIDSAGWSTEGGQSLVHMLQNLAHGNRSQPDNVVGSLAAEILKAVRCQDGTGTKSSSEASLPMHLM
;
A
#
# COMPACT_ATOMS: atom_id res chain seq x y z
N MET A 1 2.28 -0.45 -33.77
CA MET A 1 1.02 -0.65 -34.53
C MET A 1 -0.18 -0.75 -33.60
N ILE A 2 -0.13 -1.54 -32.52
CA ILE A 2 -1.21 -1.62 -31.50
C ILE A 2 -1.39 -0.30 -30.71
N LEU A 3 -0.31 0.40 -30.35
CA LEU A 3 -0.40 1.71 -29.66
C LEU A 3 -1.09 2.83 -30.46
N ARG A 4 -0.88 2.88 -31.80
CA ARG A 4 -1.62 3.81 -32.66
C ARG A 4 -3.10 3.44 -32.75
N LEU A 5 -3.42 2.14 -32.69
CA LEU A 5 -4.79 1.69 -32.57
C LEU A 5 -5.39 2.12 -31.22
N VAL A 6 -4.70 2.02 -30.08
CA VAL A 6 -5.28 2.44 -28.78
C VAL A 6 -5.52 3.96 -28.70
N GLY A 7 -4.62 4.78 -29.25
CA GLY A 7 -4.80 6.24 -29.27
C GLY A 7 -5.85 6.76 -30.25
N GLU A 8 -6.14 6.03 -31.33
CA GLU A 8 -7.14 6.41 -32.36
C GLU A 8 -8.42 5.54 -32.33
N SER A 9 -8.46 4.48 -31.53
CA SER A 9 -9.60 3.56 -31.42
C SER A 9 -10.53 3.98 -30.28
N PRO A 10 -11.85 3.87 -30.48
CA PRO A 10 -12.83 4.07 -29.41
C PRO A 10 -12.78 2.98 -28.32
N LEU A 11 -11.79 2.08 -28.35
CA LEU A 11 -11.66 0.97 -27.42
C LEU A 11 -11.53 1.42 -25.96
N LEU A 12 -10.67 2.41 -25.68
CA LEU A 12 -10.45 2.87 -24.31
C LEU A 12 -11.72 3.50 -23.70
N PRO A 13 -12.41 4.45 -24.39
CA PRO A 13 -13.73 4.91 -23.95
C PRO A 13 -14.75 3.79 -23.76
N ALA A 14 -14.85 2.85 -24.70
CA ALA A 14 -15.82 1.75 -24.60
C ALA A 14 -15.57 0.83 -23.39
N ILE A 15 -14.30 0.58 -23.03
CA ILE A 15 -13.97 -0.20 -21.83
C ILE A 15 -14.45 0.52 -20.56
N PHE A 16 -14.22 1.83 -20.48
CA PHE A 16 -14.66 2.64 -19.34
C PHE A 16 -16.19 2.70 -19.24
N GLU A 17 -16.90 2.81 -20.36
CA GLU A 17 -18.37 2.74 -20.41
C GLU A 17 -18.87 1.39 -19.89
N VAL A 18 -18.30 0.28 -20.35
CA VAL A 18 -18.68 -1.07 -19.88
C VAL A 18 -18.47 -1.20 -18.38
N ILE A 19 -17.36 -0.70 -17.84
CA ILE A 19 -17.08 -0.72 -16.40
C ILE A 19 -18.13 0.13 -15.65
N ALA A 20 -18.41 1.34 -16.14
CA ALA A 20 -19.40 2.23 -15.52
C ALA A 20 -20.81 1.62 -15.50
N GLU A 21 -21.25 0.98 -16.57
CA GLU A 21 -22.56 0.31 -16.65
C GLU A 21 -22.68 -0.89 -15.70
N HIS A 22 -21.57 -1.55 -15.38
CA HIS A 22 -21.55 -2.80 -14.60
C HIS A 22 -21.10 -2.62 -13.15
N GLN A 23 -21.00 -1.38 -12.63
CA GLN A 23 -20.58 -1.12 -11.24
C GLN A 23 -21.44 -1.84 -10.19
N SER A 24 -22.73 -2.07 -10.47
CA SER A 24 -23.62 -2.82 -9.56
C SER A 24 -23.31 -4.31 -9.44
N ASN A 25 -22.45 -4.86 -10.30
CA ASN A 25 -22.06 -6.26 -10.31
C ASN A 25 -20.57 -6.41 -10.65
N ILE A 26 -19.70 -6.01 -9.73
CA ILE A 26 -18.26 -5.99 -9.96
C ILE A 26 -17.65 -7.39 -10.20
N LEU A 27 -18.29 -8.45 -9.68
CA LEU A 27 -17.87 -9.83 -9.91
C LEU A 27 -18.46 -10.42 -11.20
N GLY A 28 -19.26 -9.65 -11.95
CA GLY A 28 -19.80 -10.06 -13.24
C GLY A 28 -18.71 -10.25 -14.29
N GLY A 29 -18.91 -11.20 -15.21
CA GLY A 29 -17.91 -11.51 -16.25
C GLY A 29 -17.58 -10.31 -17.16
N ALA A 30 -18.55 -9.43 -17.42
CA ALA A 30 -18.32 -8.20 -18.19
C ALA A 30 -17.33 -7.26 -17.48
N MET A 31 -17.51 -7.01 -16.17
CA MET A 31 -16.60 -6.21 -15.37
C MET A 31 -15.19 -6.84 -15.34
N GLN A 32 -15.10 -8.13 -15.00
CA GLN A 32 -13.81 -8.83 -14.92
C GLN A 32 -13.06 -8.79 -16.25
N ASN A 33 -13.74 -9.03 -17.37
CA ASN A 33 -13.12 -8.96 -18.69
C ASN A 33 -12.69 -7.54 -19.05
N ALA A 34 -13.51 -6.52 -18.76
CA ALA A 34 -13.17 -5.13 -19.04
C ALA A 34 -11.94 -4.68 -18.23
N ILE A 35 -11.88 -5.02 -16.95
CA ILE A 35 -10.72 -4.73 -16.07
C ILE A 35 -9.48 -5.51 -16.53
N ALA A 36 -9.61 -6.78 -16.92
CA ALA A 36 -8.49 -7.55 -17.45
C ALA A 36 -7.96 -6.97 -18.78
N ILE A 37 -8.84 -6.50 -19.66
CA ILE A 37 -8.43 -5.80 -20.89
C ILE A 37 -7.71 -4.50 -20.53
N LEU A 38 -8.24 -3.74 -19.56
CA LEU A 38 -7.61 -2.50 -19.10
C LEU A 38 -6.21 -2.75 -18.52
N ALA A 39 -6.04 -3.77 -17.69
CA ALA A 39 -4.75 -4.20 -17.15
C ALA A 39 -3.75 -4.51 -18.26
N ASN A 40 -4.17 -5.31 -19.24
CA ASN A 40 -3.33 -5.65 -20.38
C ASN A 40 -2.93 -4.42 -21.21
N LEU A 41 -3.85 -3.46 -21.43
CA LEU A 41 -3.57 -2.24 -22.19
C LEU A 41 -2.55 -1.35 -21.46
N ILE A 42 -2.67 -1.23 -20.14
CA ILE A 42 -1.74 -0.44 -19.33
C ILE A 42 -0.36 -1.09 -19.27
N ALA A 43 -0.30 -2.43 -19.17
CA ALA A 43 0.93 -3.20 -19.12
C ALA A 43 1.71 -3.25 -20.45
N LEU A 44 1.15 -2.74 -21.56
CA LEU A 44 1.87 -2.67 -22.84
C LEU A 44 3.15 -1.82 -22.71
N LYS A 45 4.17 -2.21 -23.47
CA LYS A 45 5.40 -1.41 -23.57
C LYS A 45 5.08 -0.10 -24.31
N ASP A 46 5.65 1.01 -23.84
CA ASP A 46 5.50 2.35 -24.42
C ASP A 46 4.04 2.88 -24.40
N THR A 47 3.24 2.39 -23.44
CA THR A 47 1.88 2.91 -23.15
C THR A 47 1.92 4.40 -22.84
N ASP A 48 1.03 5.15 -23.49
CA ASP A 48 0.77 6.54 -23.14
C ASP A 48 -0.23 6.61 -21.98
N PHE A 49 0.31 6.76 -20.77
CA PHE A 49 -0.48 6.84 -19.54
C PHE A 49 -1.41 8.07 -19.50
N HIS A 50 -1.10 9.13 -20.26
CA HIS A 50 -1.91 10.36 -20.28
C HIS A 50 -3.35 10.07 -20.72
N LEU A 51 -3.55 9.18 -21.68
CA LEU A 51 -4.89 8.80 -22.17
C LEU A 51 -5.73 8.12 -21.07
N PHE A 52 -5.10 7.32 -20.21
CA PHE A 52 -5.79 6.66 -19.10
C PHE A 52 -6.15 7.64 -17.98
N TYR A 53 -5.24 8.58 -17.69
CA TYR A 53 -5.52 9.65 -16.73
C TYR A 53 -6.69 10.53 -17.20
N GLN A 54 -6.73 10.90 -18.49
CA GLN A 54 -7.84 11.68 -19.05
C GLN A 54 -9.20 10.97 -18.96
N GLN A 55 -9.20 9.64 -19.03
CA GLN A 55 -10.41 8.83 -18.92
C GLN A 55 -10.83 8.55 -17.46
N GLY A 56 -10.06 9.02 -16.47
CA GLY A 56 -10.40 8.84 -15.06
C GLY A 56 -9.97 7.48 -14.47
N VAL A 57 -8.87 6.90 -14.96
CA VAL A 57 -8.39 5.58 -14.49
C VAL A 57 -8.20 5.51 -12.96
N ILE A 58 -7.76 6.59 -12.33
CA ILE A 58 -7.50 6.61 -10.88
C ILE A 58 -8.79 6.46 -10.09
N GLU A 59 -9.82 7.24 -10.41
CA GLU A 59 -11.12 7.17 -9.76
C GLU A 59 -11.76 5.79 -9.95
N LEU A 60 -11.70 5.26 -11.18
CA LEU A 60 -12.20 3.93 -11.52
C LEU A 60 -11.51 2.84 -10.71
N VAL A 61 -10.18 2.81 -10.72
CA VAL A 61 -9.40 1.75 -10.07
C VAL A 61 -9.57 1.83 -8.56
N CYS A 62 -9.52 3.02 -7.97
CA CYS A 62 -9.78 3.19 -6.53
C CYS A 62 -11.19 2.69 -6.15
N GLY A 63 -12.22 3.09 -6.90
CA GLY A 63 -13.60 2.69 -6.63
C GLY A 63 -13.80 1.17 -6.69
N VAL A 64 -13.41 0.54 -7.81
CA VAL A 64 -13.58 -0.90 -8.00
C VAL A 64 -12.71 -1.70 -7.04
N PHE A 65 -11.48 -1.23 -6.75
CA PHE A 65 -10.59 -1.90 -5.79
C PHE A 65 -11.14 -1.87 -4.37
N MET A 66 -11.66 -0.73 -3.91
CA MET A 66 -12.26 -0.63 -2.56
C MET A 66 -13.42 -1.61 -2.40
N GLU A 67 -14.30 -1.70 -3.39
CA GLU A 67 -15.44 -2.62 -3.35
C GLU A 67 -15.01 -4.08 -3.44
N ALA A 68 -14.07 -4.41 -4.34
CA ALA A 68 -13.53 -5.76 -4.46
C ALA A 68 -12.79 -6.21 -3.20
N ALA A 69 -11.98 -5.33 -2.59
CA ALA A 69 -11.27 -5.59 -1.34
C ALA A 69 -12.23 -5.79 -0.17
N ALA A 70 -13.32 -5.01 -0.09
CA ALA A 70 -14.36 -5.21 0.92
C ALA A 70 -14.96 -6.62 0.82
N LEU A 71 -15.39 -7.04 -0.38
CA LEU A 71 -15.92 -8.39 -0.61
C LEU A 71 -14.90 -9.49 -0.28
N TYR A 72 -13.63 -9.26 -0.59
CA TYR A 72 -12.55 -10.20 -0.29
C TYR A 72 -12.36 -10.40 1.21
N LEU A 73 -12.34 -9.29 1.96
CA LEU A 73 -12.10 -9.29 3.41
C LEU A 73 -13.31 -9.79 4.21
N GLU A 74 -14.52 -9.74 3.65
CA GLU A 74 -15.77 -10.20 4.28
C GLU A 74 -15.89 -11.74 4.41
N LYS A 75 -14.86 -12.52 4.05
CA LYS A 75 -14.76 -13.99 4.25
C LYS A 75 -15.99 -14.76 3.71
N GLU A 76 -16.46 -14.39 2.53
CA GLU A 76 -17.56 -15.07 1.85
C GLU A 76 -17.17 -16.42 1.19
N GLU A 77 -18.17 -17.09 0.62
CA GLU A 77 -18.08 -18.39 -0.04
C GLU A 77 -16.90 -18.55 -1.02
N ARG A 78 -16.30 -19.74 -1.01
CA ARG A 78 -15.08 -20.11 -1.75
C ARG A 78 -15.11 -19.82 -3.26
N CYS A 79 -16.29 -19.83 -3.91
CA CYS A 79 -16.43 -19.53 -5.33
C CYS A 79 -16.37 -18.03 -5.62
N ARG A 80 -16.96 -17.20 -4.75
CA ARG A 80 -16.90 -15.73 -4.85
C ARG A 80 -15.48 -15.23 -4.61
N VAL A 81 -14.76 -15.89 -3.70
CA VAL A 81 -13.34 -15.61 -3.43
C VAL A 81 -12.46 -15.77 -4.68
N LYS A 82 -12.68 -16.80 -5.52
CA LYS A 82 -11.86 -16.99 -6.74
C LYS A 82 -12.06 -15.89 -7.79
N SER A 83 -13.32 -15.55 -8.08
CA SER A 83 -13.63 -14.44 -9.00
C SER A 83 -13.14 -13.10 -8.44
N CYS A 84 -13.21 -12.94 -7.12
CA CYS A 84 -12.69 -11.77 -6.43
C CYS A 84 -11.16 -11.69 -6.51
N CYS A 85 -10.42 -12.80 -6.30
CA CYS A 85 -8.97 -12.85 -6.50
C CYS A 85 -8.59 -12.45 -7.93
N ALA A 86 -9.24 -12.99 -8.96
CA ALA A 86 -8.90 -12.67 -10.35
C ALA A 86 -9.11 -11.18 -10.67
N LEU A 87 -10.20 -10.59 -10.17
CA LEU A 87 -10.46 -9.16 -10.29
C LEU A 87 -9.41 -8.34 -9.54
N LEU A 88 -9.11 -8.71 -8.29
CA LEU A 88 -8.11 -8.05 -7.46
C LEU A 88 -6.72 -8.08 -8.10
N LEU A 89 -6.28 -9.22 -8.63
CA LEU A 89 -5.01 -9.35 -9.33
C LEU A 89 -4.94 -8.41 -10.54
N SER A 90 -6.02 -8.34 -11.33
CA SER A 90 -6.08 -7.42 -12.47
C SER A 90 -6.00 -5.94 -12.04
N LEU A 91 -6.66 -5.59 -10.93
CA LEU A 91 -6.59 -4.23 -10.37
C LEU A 91 -5.22 -3.92 -9.78
N LEU A 92 -4.62 -4.87 -9.06
CA LEU A 92 -3.28 -4.74 -8.50
C LEU A 92 -2.23 -4.55 -9.60
N ASP A 93 -2.36 -5.26 -10.73
CA ASP A 93 -1.47 -5.08 -11.88
C ASP A 93 -1.61 -3.66 -12.49
N ILE A 94 -2.84 -3.15 -12.59
CA ILE A 94 -3.07 -1.75 -13.01
C ILE A 94 -2.41 -0.76 -12.04
N ILE A 95 -2.68 -0.90 -10.74
CA ILE A 95 -2.12 -0.03 -9.70
C ILE A 95 -0.59 -0.08 -9.74
N HIS A 96 -0.03 -1.28 -9.80
CA HIS A 96 1.41 -1.47 -9.86
C HIS A 96 2.03 -0.82 -11.10
N CYS A 97 1.43 -0.97 -12.27
CA CYS A 97 1.89 -0.33 -13.50
C CYS A 97 1.86 1.20 -13.39
N LEU A 98 0.79 1.77 -12.83
CA LEU A 98 0.66 3.21 -12.59
C LEU A 98 1.76 3.72 -11.64
N LEU A 99 1.96 3.02 -10.52
CA LEU A 99 2.98 3.39 -9.52
C LEU A 99 4.40 3.24 -10.06
N LYS A 100 4.66 2.22 -10.88
CA LYS A 100 5.96 2.01 -11.53
C LYS A 100 6.26 3.11 -12.55
N HIS A 101 5.26 3.52 -13.33
CA HIS A 101 5.37 4.67 -14.23
C HIS A 101 5.66 5.95 -13.45
N LEU A 102 4.87 6.23 -12.41
CA LEU A 102 5.05 7.39 -11.53
C LEU A 102 6.44 7.42 -10.90
N SER A 103 6.91 6.30 -10.36
CA SER A 103 8.26 6.17 -9.81
C SER A 103 9.35 6.43 -10.85
N ALA A 104 9.17 5.98 -12.09
CA ALA A 104 10.11 6.27 -13.16
C ALA A 104 10.14 7.78 -13.50
N VAL A 105 8.98 8.44 -13.59
CA VAL A 105 8.86 9.87 -13.86
C VAL A 105 9.50 10.70 -12.75
N VAL A 106 9.17 10.43 -11.49
CA VAL A 106 9.75 11.12 -10.32
C VAL A 106 11.27 10.95 -10.30
N ARG A 107 11.76 9.74 -10.54
CA ARG A 107 13.22 9.48 -10.58
C ARG A 107 13.90 10.26 -11.70
N LEU A 108 13.28 10.39 -12.88
CA LEU A 108 13.84 11.16 -13.99
C LEU A 108 13.88 12.66 -13.67
N ALA A 109 12.80 13.20 -13.10
CA ALA A 109 12.73 14.60 -12.69
C ALA A 109 13.82 14.95 -11.64
N LEU A 110 13.97 14.09 -10.62
CA LEU A 110 15.03 14.24 -9.61
C LEU A 110 16.45 14.17 -10.20
N GLN A 111 16.62 13.53 -11.36
CA GLN A 111 17.92 13.41 -12.04
C GLN A 111 18.18 14.56 -13.02
N SER A 112 17.15 15.14 -13.62
CA SER A 112 17.29 16.16 -14.67
C SER A 112 17.62 17.54 -14.12
N ASN A 113 17.35 17.82 -12.84
CA ASN A 113 17.46 19.15 -12.21
C ASN A 113 16.68 20.24 -12.99
N SER A 114 15.65 19.84 -13.75
CA SER A 114 14.78 20.75 -14.50
C SER A 114 13.57 21.12 -13.65
N GLU A 115 13.27 22.41 -13.54
CA GLU A 115 12.05 22.88 -12.87
C GLU A 115 10.79 22.36 -13.57
N GLU A 116 10.81 22.29 -14.91
CA GLU A 116 9.68 21.79 -15.71
C GLU A 116 9.39 20.31 -15.46
N ASP A 117 10.44 19.47 -15.39
CA ASP A 117 10.28 18.04 -15.12
C ASP A 117 9.80 17.80 -13.67
N ASN A 118 10.28 18.61 -12.72
CA ASN A 118 9.84 18.55 -11.33
C ASN A 118 8.36 18.94 -11.21
N GLU A 119 7.92 20.01 -11.87
CA GLU A 119 6.52 20.43 -11.85
C GLU A 119 5.61 19.38 -12.52
N ALA A 120 6.06 18.77 -13.61
CA ALA A 120 5.33 17.68 -14.27
C ALA A 120 5.20 16.45 -13.37
N ALA A 121 6.28 16.06 -12.69
CA ALA A 121 6.26 14.95 -11.74
C ALA A 121 5.37 15.23 -10.52
N GLU A 122 5.39 16.46 -10.00
CA GLU A 122 4.53 16.88 -8.89
C GLU A 122 3.04 16.83 -9.27
N LYS A 123 2.67 17.35 -10.45
CA LYS A 123 1.30 17.23 -10.98
C LYS A 123 0.87 15.77 -11.09
N LEU A 124 1.76 14.89 -11.55
CA LEU A 124 1.47 13.48 -11.66
C LEU A 124 1.31 12.81 -10.29
N LEU A 125 2.14 13.17 -9.31
CA LEU A 125 1.98 12.73 -7.91
C LEU A 125 0.61 13.16 -7.35
N LEU A 126 0.14 14.38 -7.64
CA LEU A 126 -1.17 14.86 -7.22
C LEU A 126 -2.32 14.07 -7.87
N ILE A 127 -2.22 13.78 -9.17
CA ILE A 127 -3.23 12.97 -9.88
C ILE A 127 -3.34 11.56 -9.28
N ASN A 128 -2.22 10.96 -8.90
CA ASN A 128 -2.18 9.61 -8.33
C ASN A 128 -2.39 9.58 -6.81
N LYS A 129 -2.50 10.75 -6.15
CA LYS A 129 -2.68 10.84 -4.71
C LYS A 129 -3.82 9.97 -4.18
N PRO A 130 -4.99 9.84 -4.81
CA PRO A 130 -6.06 8.97 -4.31
C PRO A 130 -5.68 7.48 -4.15
N LEU A 131 -4.60 7.00 -4.79
CA LEU A 131 -4.10 5.64 -4.56
C LEU A 131 -3.58 5.44 -3.13
N THR A 132 -3.25 6.51 -2.41
CA THR A 132 -2.80 6.44 -1.01
C THR A 132 -3.90 5.96 -0.08
N ASP A 133 -5.16 6.25 -0.42
CA ASP A 133 -6.33 5.82 0.37
C ASP A 133 -6.48 4.29 0.38
N LEU A 134 -5.82 3.61 -0.56
CA LEU A 134 -5.82 2.14 -0.66
C LEU A 134 -4.80 1.47 0.28
N ILE A 135 -3.87 2.21 0.90
CA ILE A 135 -2.78 1.65 1.71
C ILE A 135 -3.33 0.74 2.82
N ASN A 136 -4.33 1.20 3.58
CA ASN A 136 -4.89 0.43 4.69
C ASN A 136 -5.58 -0.86 4.21
N LEU A 137 -6.31 -0.79 3.09
CA LEU A 137 -6.94 -1.98 2.49
C LEU A 137 -5.90 -2.98 2.00
N LEU A 138 -4.86 -2.51 1.30
CA LEU A 138 -3.76 -3.34 0.85
C LEU A 138 -3.07 -4.03 2.03
N ILE A 139 -2.82 -3.32 3.13
CA ILE A 139 -2.24 -3.88 4.36
C ILE A 139 -3.14 -4.98 4.94
N GLN A 140 -4.45 -4.76 5.00
CA GLN A 140 -5.42 -5.73 5.51
C GLN A 140 -5.52 -6.98 4.63
N MET A 141 -5.11 -6.91 3.36
CA MET A 141 -5.06 -8.05 2.44
C MET A 141 -3.78 -8.87 2.56
N LEU A 142 -2.70 -8.36 3.16
CA LEU A 142 -1.41 -9.07 3.27
C LEU A 142 -1.47 -10.41 4.04
N PRO A 143 -2.33 -10.58 5.08
CA PRO A 143 -2.54 -11.88 5.72
C PRO A 143 -3.28 -12.93 4.87
N CYS A 144 -3.43 -12.70 3.56
CA CYS A 144 -4.11 -13.65 2.67
C CYS A 144 -3.33 -14.96 2.49
N GLY A 145 -4.06 -16.01 2.14
CA GLY A 145 -3.48 -17.31 1.77
C GLY A 145 -3.14 -17.43 0.28
N ASP A 146 -3.38 -16.39 -0.51
CA ASP A 146 -3.11 -16.35 -1.94
C ASP A 146 -1.77 -15.65 -2.19
N ALA A 147 -0.79 -16.38 -2.73
CA ALA A 147 0.58 -15.89 -2.86
C ALA A 147 0.70 -14.75 -3.89
N GLU A 148 -0.10 -14.78 -4.96
CA GLU A 148 -0.07 -13.76 -6.01
C GLU A 148 -0.66 -12.46 -5.47
N VAL A 149 -1.80 -12.54 -4.78
CA VAL A 149 -2.44 -11.37 -4.15
C VAL A 149 -1.51 -10.75 -3.11
N TYR A 150 -0.83 -11.58 -2.30
CA TYR A 150 0.15 -11.11 -1.34
C TYR A 150 1.31 -10.35 -2.02
N GLU A 151 1.90 -10.94 -3.06
CA GLU A 151 3.07 -10.37 -3.74
C GLU A 151 2.71 -9.01 -4.34
N ASP A 152 1.64 -8.94 -5.13
CA ASP A 152 1.26 -7.70 -5.82
C ASP A 152 0.80 -6.61 -4.84
N ALA A 153 0.02 -6.98 -3.80
CA ALA A 153 -0.37 -6.03 -2.77
C ALA A 153 0.85 -5.47 -2.02
N SER A 154 1.82 -6.33 -1.69
CA SER A 154 3.04 -5.91 -0.99
C SER A 154 3.91 -4.96 -1.83
N GLN A 155 3.98 -5.19 -3.15
CA GLN A 155 4.69 -4.32 -4.09
C GLN A 155 4.01 -2.95 -4.20
N CYS A 156 2.68 -2.92 -4.32
CA CYS A 156 1.90 -1.68 -4.35
C CYS A 156 2.10 -0.84 -3.08
N VAL A 157 2.00 -1.44 -1.89
CA VAL A 157 2.24 -0.73 -0.62
C VAL A 157 3.68 -0.22 -0.55
N SER A 158 4.65 -1.01 -1.02
CA SER A 158 6.06 -0.59 -1.04
C SER A 158 6.29 0.64 -1.92
N LEU A 159 5.68 0.70 -3.10
CA LEU A 159 5.81 1.85 -3.99
C LEU A 159 5.06 3.08 -3.46
N LEU A 160 3.83 2.91 -2.97
CA LEU A 160 3.05 4.01 -2.37
C LEU A 160 3.80 4.67 -1.21
N THR A 161 4.33 3.86 -0.29
CA THR A 161 5.09 4.39 0.85
C THR A 161 6.45 5.00 0.45
N GLN A 162 7.01 4.64 -0.70
CA GLN A 162 8.22 5.25 -1.25
C GLN A 162 7.96 6.58 -1.96
N LEU A 163 6.81 6.71 -2.63
CA LEU A 163 6.46 7.88 -3.44
C LEU A 163 5.93 9.04 -2.61
N TYR A 164 5.25 8.74 -1.50
CA TYR A 164 4.58 9.72 -0.65
C TYR A 164 5.17 9.79 0.77
N ASP A 165 6.42 9.33 0.95
CA ASP A 165 7.19 9.41 2.21
C ASP A 165 6.48 8.90 3.48
N GLY A 166 5.45 8.06 3.34
CA GLY A 166 4.63 7.58 4.45
C GLY A 166 3.62 8.60 5.01
N ASP A 167 3.60 9.84 4.50
CA ASP A 167 2.59 10.89 4.82
C ASP A 167 1.18 10.52 4.31
N ALA A 168 1.14 9.56 3.40
CA ALA A 168 -0.04 9.03 2.74
C ALA A 168 -0.93 8.10 3.58
N ALA A 169 -0.40 7.55 4.68
CA ALA A 169 -1.16 6.69 5.57
C ALA A 169 -1.64 7.54 6.75
N ASP A 170 -2.68 8.35 6.55
CA ASP A 170 -3.35 9.07 7.63
C ASP A 170 -3.83 8.05 8.69
N HIS A 171 -2.97 7.84 9.69
CA HIS A 171 -3.08 6.97 10.84
C HIS A 171 -3.39 5.49 10.54
N LEU A 172 -2.38 4.63 10.66
CA LEU A 172 -2.61 3.19 10.69
C LEU A 172 -3.56 2.82 11.83
N THR A 173 -4.61 2.07 11.51
CA THR A 173 -5.59 1.60 12.50
C THR A 173 -5.05 0.40 13.27
N PRO A 174 -5.62 0.07 14.46
CA PRO A 174 -5.22 -1.12 15.20
C PRO A 174 -5.37 -2.42 14.38
N LYS A 175 -6.34 -2.46 13.45
CA LYS A 175 -6.57 -3.59 12.53
C LYS A 175 -5.43 -3.73 11.52
N ASP A 176 -4.87 -2.62 11.05
CA ASP A 176 -3.75 -2.61 10.11
C ASP A 176 -2.48 -3.14 10.79
N LEU A 177 -2.22 -2.71 12.04
CA LEU A 177 -1.10 -3.21 12.85
C LEU A 177 -1.19 -4.72 13.10
N LEU A 178 -2.40 -5.21 13.41
CA LEU A 178 -2.65 -6.64 13.57
C LEU A 178 -2.43 -7.40 12.26
N SER A 179 -2.86 -6.84 11.13
CA SER A 179 -2.65 -7.43 9.80
C SER A 179 -1.16 -7.52 9.46
N LEU A 180 -0.37 -6.51 9.78
CA LEU A 180 1.08 -6.55 9.61
C LEU A 180 1.74 -7.62 10.50
N ALA A 181 1.31 -7.73 11.76
CA ALA A 181 1.80 -8.76 12.68
C ALA A 181 1.51 -10.18 12.16
N CYS A 182 0.27 -10.43 11.74
CA CYS A 182 -0.15 -11.69 11.12
C CYS A 182 0.65 -11.99 9.85
N SER A 183 0.87 -10.99 8.99
CA SER A 183 1.63 -11.15 7.75
C SER A 183 3.08 -11.57 8.01
N ILE A 184 3.73 -10.96 9.01
CA ILE A 184 5.09 -11.34 9.42
C ILE A 184 5.14 -12.79 9.92
N GLN A 185 4.09 -13.24 10.61
CA GLN A 185 3.99 -14.60 11.13
C GLN A 185 3.76 -15.64 10.03
N LEU A 186 2.88 -15.34 9.08
CA LEU A 186 2.49 -16.26 8.00
C LEU A 186 3.60 -16.39 6.94
N HIS A 187 4.27 -15.30 6.61
CA HIS A 187 5.29 -15.27 5.57
C HIS A 187 6.68 -15.41 6.18
N THR A 188 7.25 -16.62 6.07
CA THR A 188 8.55 -16.97 6.68
C THR A 188 9.74 -16.78 5.73
N GLU A 189 9.48 -16.52 4.46
CA GLU A 189 10.53 -16.29 3.46
C GLU A 189 11.28 -14.96 3.73
N PRO A 190 12.62 -14.97 3.85
CA PRO A 190 13.38 -13.77 4.21
C PRO A 190 13.18 -12.58 3.27
N ARG A 191 12.95 -12.82 1.98
CA ARG A 191 12.69 -11.76 0.99
C ARG A 191 11.38 -11.03 1.26
N GLN A 192 10.33 -11.78 1.55
CA GLN A 192 8.99 -11.28 1.86
C GLN A 192 9.00 -10.51 3.19
N GLN A 193 9.62 -11.08 4.22
CA GLN A 193 9.80 -10.41 5.51
C GLN A 193 10.58 -9.10 5.38
N ARG A 194 11.66 -9.05 4.59
CA ARG A 194 12.41 -7.81 4.34
C ARG A 194 11.54 -6.73 3.71
N LEU A 195 10.73 -7.07 2.71
CA LEU A 195 9.84 -6.12 2.06
C LEU A 195 8.83 -5.54 3.05
N LEU A 196 8.17 -6.40 3.83
CA LEU A 196 7.22 -5.98 4.87
C LEU A 196 7.88 -5.09 5.93
N LEU A 197 9.09 -5.43 6.37
CA LEU A 197 9.81 -4.61 7.34
C LEU A 197 10.24 -3.26 6.75
N HIS A 198 10.58 -3.18 5.47
CA HIS A 198 10.87 -1.91 4.79
C HIS A 198 9.64 -1.02 4.65
N VAL A 199 8.47 -1.62 4.38
CA VAL A 199 7.17 -0.94 4.41
C VAL A 199 6.91 -0.42 5.81
N LEU A 200 7.00 -1.29 6.82
CA LEU A 200 6.77 -0.92 8.21
C LEU A 200 7.69 0.21 8.65
N LYS A 201 8.98 0.14 8.34
CA LYS A 201 9.97 1.19 8.67
C LYS A 201 9.55 2.58 8.18
N ARG A 202 8.91 2.67 7.00
CA ARG A 202 8.39 3.94 6.46
C ARG A 202 7.09 4.36 7.14
N LEU A 203 6.24 3.41 7.48
CA LEU A 203 4.95 3.67 8.12
C LEU A 203 5.05 3.97 9.62
N ILE A 204 6.19 3.76 10.28
CA ILE A 204 6.37 4.08 11.72
C ILE A 204 6.00 5.53 12.03
N GLY A 205 6.32 6.47 11.12
CA GLY A 205 5.96 7.89 11.29
C GLY A 205 4.46 8.14 11.38
N ALA A 206 3.66 7.29 10.72
CA ALA A 206 2.21 7.34 10.69
C ALA A 206 1.53 6.63 11.88
N ILE A 207 2.29 6.00 12.78
CA ILE A 207 1.76 5.30 13.95
C ILE A 207 1.89 6.21 15.17
N ASP A 208 0.75 6.62 15.73
CA ASP A 208 0.72 7.36 16.99
C ASP A 208 1.23 6.51 18.16
N SER A 209 1.78 7.15 19.19
CA SER A 209 2.22 6.46 20.42
C SER A 209 1.10 5.64 21.08
N ALA A 210 -0.15 6.11 20.98
CA ALA A 210 -1.32 5.37 21.41
C ALA A 210 -1.56 4.09 20.60
N GLY A 211 -1.21 4.08 19.30
CA GLY A 211 -1.34 2.94 18.40
C GLY A 211 -0.49 1.74 18.84
N TRP A 212 0.72 1.99 19.35
CA TRP A 212 1.59 0.93 19.90
C TRP A 212 1.04 0.27 21.16
N SER A 213 0.18 0.97 21.90
CA SER A 213 -0.45 0.45 23.12
C SER A 213 -1.64 -0.47 22.84
N THR A 214 -2.12 -0.52 21.60
CA THR A 214 -3.25 -1.38 21.18
C THR A 214 -2.84 -2.86 21.09
N GLU A 215 -3.82 -3.76 21.06
CA GLU A 215 -3.58 -5.19 20.85
C GLU A 215 -2.80 -5.47 19.55
N GLY A 216 -3.15 -4.78 18.47
CA GLY A 216 -2.45 -4.89 17.18
C GLY A 216 -1.00 -4.40 17.27
N GLY A 217 -0.78 -3.26 17.93
CA GLY A 217 0.56 -2.71 18.17
C GLY A 217 1.43 -3.63 19.02
N GLN A 218 0.90 -4.15 20.13
CA GLN A 218 1.60 -5.09 21.00
C GLN A 218 1.94 -6.40 20.28
N SER A 219 1.02 -6.92 19.48
CA SER A 219 1.23 -8.12 18.66
C SER A 219 2.35 -7.90 17.64
N LEU A 220 2.37 -6.76 16.96
CA LEU A 220 3.41 -6.41 16.01
C LEU A 220 4.79 -6.27 16.69
N VAL A 221 4.85 -5.59 17.84
CA VAL A 221 6.07 -5.47 18.65
C VAL A 221 6.58 -6.86 19.08
N HIS A 222 5.70 -7.75 19.50
CA HIS A 222 6.07 -9.13 19.86
C HIS A 222 6.67 -9.89 18.67
N MET A 223 6.04 -9.80 17.49
CA MET A 223 6.56 -10.45 16.28
C MET A 223 7.93 -9.89 15.87
N LEU A 224 8.13 -8.58 15.94
CA LEU A 224 9.42 -7.94 15.67
C LEU A 224 10.50 -8.37 16.67
N GLN A 225 10.15 -8.52 17.95
CA GLN A 225 11.06 -9.05 18.96
C GLN A 225 11.46 -10.48 18.62
N ASN A 226 10.51 -11.33 18.24
CA ASN A 226 10.82 -12.71 17.84
C ASN A 226 11.77 -12.76 16.64
N LEU A 227 11.56 -11.92 15.62
CA LEU A 227 12.48 -11.81 14.46
C LEU A 227 13.88 -11.32 14.85
N ALA A 228 13.97 -10.32 15.73
CA ALA A 228 15.25 -9.78 16.18
C ALA A 228 16.06 -10.78 17.03
N HIS A 229 15.39 -11.65 17.80
CA HIS A 229 16.04 -12.63 18.67
C HIS A 229 16.29 -13.99 18.01
N GLY A 230 15.36 -14.47 17.17
CA GLY A 230 15.39 -15.81 16.57
C GLY A 230 16.56 -16.07 15.62
N ASN A 231 17.13 -15.02 15.03
CA ASN A 231 18.11 -15.15 13.95
C ASN A 231 19.56 -14.80 14.35
N ARG A 232 19.91 -14.75 15.64
CA ARG A 232 21.29 -14.48 16.10
C ARG A 232 22.32 -15.54 15.70
N SER A 233 21.87 -16.70 15.22
CA SER A 233 22.71 -17.84 14.81
C SER A 233 23.11 -17.83 13.33
N GLN A 234 22.57 -16.93 12.49
CA GLN A 234 22.96 -16.81 11.09
C GLN A 234 23.76 -15.52 10.83
N PRO A 235 24.91 -15.60 10.13
CA PRO A 235 25.81 -14.47 9.93
C PRO A 235 25.27 -13.39 8.96
N ASP A 236 24.17 -13.65 8.24
CA ASP A 236 23.57 -12.73 7.25
C ASP A 236 22.13 -12.33 7.62
N ASN A 237 21.92 -11.96 8.89
CA ASN A 237 20.60 -11.69 9.45
C ASN A 237 20.10 -10.25 9.19
N VAL A 238 19.93 -9.88 7.92
CA VAL A 238 19.38 -8.57 7.51
C VAL A 238 17.95 -8.35 8.04
N VAL A 239 17.14 -9.42 8.11
CA VAL A 239 15.75 -9.36 8.63
C VAL A 239 15.75 -8.96 10.10
N GLY A 240 16.56 -9.63 10.92
CA GLY A 240 16.62 -9.35 12.36
C GLY A 240 17.27 -8.01 12.69
N SER A 241 18.26 -7.55 11.90
CA SER A 241 18.81 -6.20 12.06
C SER A 241 17.77 -5.13 11.75
N LEU A 242 16.99 -5.31 10.67
CA LEU A 242 15.92 -4.39 10.29
C LEU A 242 14.79 -4.38 11.34
N ALA A 243 14.39 -5.55 11.85
CA ALA A 243 13.43 -5.64 12.95
C ALA A 243 13.93 -4.93 14.23
N ALA A 244 15.21 -5.06 14.56
CA ALA A 244 15.81 -4.37 15.70
C ALA A 244 15.89 -2.84 15.51
N GLU A 245 16.15 -2.36 14.29
CA GLU A 245 16.08 -0.93 13.96
C GLU A 245 14.68 -0.37 14.16
N ILE A 246 13.67 -1.07 13.66
CA ILE A 246 12.26 -0.68 13.80
C ILE A 246 11.88 -0.62 15.29
N LEU A 247 12.22 -1.65 16.08
CA LEU A 247 11.98 -1.66 17.53
C LEU A 247 12.64 -0.48 18.26
N LYS A 248 13.82 -0.01 17.81
CA LYS A 248 14.45 1.19 18.39
C LYS A 248 13.63 2.44 18.06
N ALA A 249 13.16 2.58 16.82
CA ALA A 249 12.35 3.71 16.40
C ALA A 249 11.02 3.79 17.17
N VAL A 250 10.35 2.65 17.41
CA VAL A 250 9.13 2.57 18.24
C VAL A 250 9.38 3.11 19.65
N ARG A 251 10.47 2.68 20.30
CA ARG A 251 10.82 3.14 21.66
C ARG A 251 11.12 4.64 21.72
N CYS A 252 11.63 5.22 20.64
CA CYS A 252 11.88 6.66 20.56
C CYS A 252 10.58 7.47 20.53
N GLN A 253 9.50 6.94 19.94
CA GLN A 253 8.17 7.59 19.94
C GLN A 253 7.49 7.54 21.31
N ASP A 254 7.66 6.46 22.08
CA ASP A 254 7.14 6.37 23.46
C ASP A 254 7.85 7.32 24.42
N GLY A 255 9.16 7.57 24.21
CA GLY A 255 9.99 8.42 25.07
C GLY A 255 9.69 9.92 24.98
N THR A 256 8.99 10.38 23.95
CA THR A 256 8.61 11.80 23.79
C THR A 256 7.36 12.22 24.58
N GLY A 257 6.65 11.27 25.22
CA GLY A 257 5.43 11.53 25.99
C GLY A 257 5.61 11.79 27.50
N THR A 258 6.83 11.76 28.04
CA THR A 258 7.08 11.85 29.51
C THR A 258 7.96 13.03 29.93
N LYS A 259 7.65 14.24 29.45
CA LYS A 259 8.18 15.49 30.04
C LYS A 259 7.11 16.58 30.18
N SER A 260 6.16 16.38 31.10
CA SER A 260 5.54 17.50 31.85
C SER A 260 4.58 16.97 32.91
N SER A 261 5.10 16.40 33.99
CA SER A 261 4.41 16.30 35.29
C SER A 261 5.40 15.82 36.33
N SER A 262 6.10 16.75 36.98
CA SER A 262 6.52 16.68 38.39
C SER A 262 7.64 17.68 38.65
N GLU A 263 7.27 18.79 39.29
CA GLU A 263 8.08 19.58 40.23
C GLU A 263 7.14 20.71 40.71
N ALA A 264 6.92 21.01 41.98
CA ALA A 264 7.12 20.32 43.24
C ALA A 264 6.22 21.05 44.26
N SER A 265 5.70 20.29 45.22
CA SER A 265 5.22 20.65 46.56
C SER A 265 5.05 22.12 46.99
N LEU A 266 3.84 22.38 47.51
CA LEU A 266 3.52 23.34 48.57
C LEU A 266 4.57 23.38 49.70
N PRO A 267 4.65 24.50 50.45
CA PRO A 267 3.99 24.45 51.76
C PRO A 267 3.16 25.69 52.08
N MET A 268 1.95 25.44 52.60
CA MET A 268 1.23 26.33 53.49
C MET A 268 1.99 26.44 54.82
N HIS A 269 2.31 27.67 55.28
CA HIS A 269 1.71 28.26 56.49
C HIS A 269 2.34 29.61 56.90
N LEU A 270 1.47 30.45 57.50
CA LEU A 270 1.73 31.48 58.52
C LEU A 270 2.29 32.85 58.09
N MET A 271 1.40 33.78 57.76
CA MET A 271 1.03 34.94 58.61
C MET A 271 -0.22 35.64 58.06
#